data_AF-A0A7N2R5I3-F1
#
_entry.id   AF-A0A7N2R5I3-F1
#
_cell.length_a   1.000
_cell.length_b   1.000
_cell.length_c   1.000
_cell.angle_alpha   90.00
_cell.angle_beta   90.00
_cell.angle_gamma   90.00
#
_symmetry.space_group_name_H-M   'P 1'
#
loop_
_entity.id
_entity.type
_entity.pdbx_description
1 polymer ?
#
loop_
_entity_poly.entity_id
_entity_poly.type
_entity_poly.pdbx_seq_one_letter_code
_entity_poly.pdbx_strand_id
1 'polypeptide(L)'
;MHSEERIAQAKEAVNLLKKFPNVVFCGDMNWDENLDGKFPLSDGWIDAWADLRPGENGWTYDTVSNPMLSCNRPLQKRLDRFICNLCDFKLSAINMIGMEAIPGVSYMKEKRVRKRVRKLMLPVLPSDHYGLLLKVNIQ
;
A
#
# COMPACT_ATOMS: atom_id res chain seq x y z
N MET A 1 -1.05 -17.91 -4.77
CA MET A 1 -1.56 -16.56 -5.06
C MET A 1 -3.07 -16.68 -5.13
N HIS A 2 -3.77 -16.07 -4.18
CA HIS A 2 -5.22 -16.20 -3.97
C HIS A 2 -5.95 -15.04 -4.65
N SER A 3 -5.81 -14.93 -5.99
CA SER A 3 -6.38 -13.80 -6.75
C SER A 3 -7.91 -13.84 -6.71
N GLU A 4 -8.51 -15.03 -6.86
CA GLU A 4 -9.96 -15.21 -6.81
C GLU A 4 -10.54 -14.80 -5.46
N GLU A 5 -9.90 -15.19 -4.36
CA GLU A 5 -10.33 -14.86 -3.00
C GLU A 5 -10.19 -13.36 -2.72
N ARG A 6 -9.08 -12.73 -3.11
CA ARG A 6 -8.92 -11.27 -2.98
C ARG A 6 -9.99 -10.50 -3.77
N ILE A 7 -10.25 -10.92 -5.00
CA ILE A 7 -11.28 -10.30 -5.85
C ILE A 7 -12.66 -10.45 -5.19
N ALA A 8 -12.98 -11.64 -4.67
CA ALA A 8 -14.25 -11.90 -3.99
C ALA A 8 -14.39 -11.04 -2.72
N GLN A 9 -13.34 -10.97 -1.89
CA GLN A 9 -13.31 -10.15 -0.68
C GLN A 9 -13.47 -8.66 -0.99
N ALA A 10 -12.78 -8.14 -2.00
CA ALA A 10 -12.89 -6.74 -2.40
C ALA A 10 -14.30 -6.40 -2.90
N LYS A 11 -14.89 -7.27 -3.73
CA LYS A 11 -16.27 -7.10 -4.22
C LYS A 11 -17.27 -7.12 -3.07
N GLU A 12 -17.13 -8.05 -2.13
CA GLU A 12 -18.01 -8.16 -0.97
C GLU A 12 -17.91 -6.90 -0.10
N ALA A 13 -16.69 -6.46 0.24
CA ALA A 13 -16.47 -5.25 1.02
C ALA A 13 -17.10 -4.02 0.37
N VAL A 14 -16.84 -3.78 -0.92
CA VAL A 14 -17.43 -2.65 -1.66
C VAL A 14 -18.96 -2.75 -1.69
N ASN A 15 -19.52 -3.94 -1.93
CA ASN A 15 -20.97 -4.14 -1.95
C ASN A 15 -21.64 -3.89 -0.60
N LEU A 16 -21.00 -4.29 0.51
CA LEU A 16 -21.50 -4.06 1.86
C LEU A 16 -21.47 -2.57 2.23
N LEU A 17 -20.44 -1.85 1.77
CA LEU A 17 -20.17 -0.48 2.17
C LEU A 17 -20.85 0.57 1.28
N LYS A 18 -21.18 0.27 0.01
CA LYS A 18 -21.75 1.24 -0.95
C LYS A 18 -23.05 1.93 -0.52
N LYS A 19 -23.76 1.37 0.46
CA LYS A 19 -25.00 1.96 1.02
C LYS A 19 -24.76 3.18 1.91
N PHE A 20 -23.52 3.40 2.36
CA PHE A 20 -23.18 4.52 3.25
C PHE A 20 -22.67 5.72 2.43
N PRO A 21 -23.06 6.95 2.81
CA PRO A 21 -22.73 8.16 2.04
C PRO A 21 -21.25 8.59 2.20
N ASN A 22 -20.64 8.32 3.36
CA ASN A 22 -19.24 8.66 3.62
C ASN A 22 -18.51 7.40 4.12
N VAL A 23 -17.62 6.87 3.28
CA VAL A 23 -16.84 5.67 3.53
C VAL A 23 -15.39 5.92 3.20
N VAL A 24 -14.53 5.46 4.10
CA VAL A 24 -13.10 5.24 3.87
C VAL A 24 -12.84 3.74 4.08
N PHE A 25 -12.56 3.02 3.00
CA PHE A 25 -12.17 1.62 3.03
C PHE A 25 -10.67 1.52 2.77
N CYS A 26 -9.89 1.11 3.77
CA CYS A 26 -8.44 1.19 3.70
C CYS A 26 -7.72 0.05 4.41
N GLY A 27 -6.48 -0.20 3.97
CA GLY A 27 -5.59 -1.23 4.51
C GLY A 27 -4.72 -1.83 3.41
N ASP A 28 -3.92 -2.83 3.77
CA ASP A 28 -3.21 -3.68 2.82
C ASP A 28 -4.22 -4.57 2.07
N MET A 29 -4.54 -4.16 0.85
CA MET A 29 -5.46 -4.89 -0.03
C MET A 29 -4.79 -6.09 -0.70
N ASN A 30 -3.46 -6.19 -0.62
CA ASN A 30 -2.62 -7.09 -1.40
C ASN A 30 -2.96 -7.08 -2.91
N TRP A 31 -3.50 -5.97 -3.41
CA TRP A 31 -4.05 -5.85 -4.75
C TRP A 31 -2.94 -5.60 -5.76
N ASP A 32 -2.88 -6.44 -6.79
CA ASP A 32 -1.95 -6.30 -7.92
C ASP A 32 -2.72 -6.18 -9.22
N GLU A 33 -2.72 -4.99 -9.84
CA GLU A 33 -3.48 -4.74 -11.06
C GLU A 33 -3.13 -5.68 -12.22
N ASN A 34 -1.91 -6.23 -12.26
CA ASN A 34 -1.53 -7.17 -13.33
C ASN A 34 -2.14 -8.56 -13.14
N LEU A 35 -2.48 -8.91 -11.90
CA LEU A 35 -2.94 -10.25 -11.52
C LEU A 35 -4.44 -10.25 -11.22
N ASP A 36 -4.91 -9.23 -10.52
CA ASP A 36 -6.28 -9.08 -10.04
C ASP A 36 -7.14 -8.19 -10.96
N GLY A 37 -6.51 -7.48 -11.90
CA GLY A 37 -7.16 -6.51 -12.78
C GLY A 37 -7.52 -5.20 -12.07
N LYS A 38 -8.47 -4.45 -12.64
CA LYS A 38 -8.93 -3.19 -12.06
C LYS A 38 -9.66 -3.46 -10.74
N PHE A 39 -9.34 -2.68 -9.70
CA PHE A 39 -10.06 -2.75 -8.43
C PHE A 39 -11.57 -2.53 -8.63
N PRO A 40 -12.45 -3.32 -8.01
CA PRO A 40 -13.90 -3.30 -8.27
C PRO A 40 -14.60 -2.13 -7.58
N LEU A 41 -14.30 -0.90 -8.01
CA LEU A 41 -14.95 0.32 -7.51
C LEU A 41 -16.44 0.34 -7.87
N SER A 42 -17.27 0.84 -6.95
CA SER A 42 -18.67 1.18 -7.24
C SER A 42 -18.78 2.63 -7.74
N ASP A 43 -19.92 3.02 -8.30
CA ASP A 43 -20.11 4.37 -8.82
C ASP A 43 -19.93 5.42 -7.72
N GLY A 44 -19.19 6.49 -8.02
CA GLY A 44 -18.82 7.53 -7.05
C GLY A 44 -17.63 7.18 -6.15
N TRP A 45 -17.14 5.94 -6.16
CA TRP A 45 -15.97 5.53 -5.39
C TRP A 45 -14.66 5.89 -6.11
N ILE A 46 -13.67 6.35 -5.36
CA ILE A 46 -12.37 6.77 -5.87
C ILE A 46 -11.22 6.12 -5.10
N ASP A 47 -10.09 5.93 -5.77
CA ASP A 47 -8.81 5.58 -5.15
C ASP A 47 -8.07 6.88 -4.78
N ALA A 48 -7.92 7.15 -3.49
CA ALA A 48 -7.43 8.45 -3.01
C ALA A 48 -5.99 8.75 -3.44
N TRP A 49 -5.14 7.72 -3.61
CA TRP A 49 -3.80 7.95 -4.12
C TRP A 49 -3.83 8.35 -5.60
N ALA A 50 -4.62 7.63 -6.41
CA ALA A 50 -4.73 7.93 -7.84
C ALA A 50 -5.32 9.32 -8.10
N ASP A 51 -6.24 9.78 -7.25
CA ASP A 51 -6.87 11.10 -7.34
C ASP A 51 -5.93 12.24 -6.92
N LEU A 52 -5.31 12.14 -5.75
CA LEU A 52 -4.48 13.22 -5.18
C LEU A 52 -3.05 13.25 -5.71
N ARG A 53 -2.54 12.14 -6.24
CA ARG A 53 -1.15 11.97 -6.71
C ARG A 53 -1.10 11.37 -8.11
N PRO A 54 -1.79 11.97 -9.10
CA PRO A 54 -1.83 11.42 -10.45
C PRO A 54 -0.42 11.36 -11.04
N GLY A 55 -0.03 10.19 -11.53
CA GLY A 55 1.30 9.93 -12.10
C GLY A 55 2.37 9.49 -11.10
N GLU A 56 2.11 9.52 -9.80
CA GLU A 56 3.00 8.91 -8.80
C GLU A 56 2.63 7.44 -8.55
N ASN A 57 3.63 6.57 -8.44
CA ASN A 57 3.41 5.12 -8.32
C ASN A 57 2.75 4.69 -7.00
N GLY A 58 3.01 5.39 -5.90
CA GLY A 58 2.45 5.07 -4.58
C GLY A 58 2.86 3.71 -4.03
N TRP A 59 4.07 3.24 -4.30
CA TRP A 59 4.53 1.94 -3.81
C TRP A 59 4.65 1.94 -2.28
N THR A 60 3.73 1.26 -1.61
CA THR A 60 3.74 1.09 -0.15
C THR A 60 4.62 -0.09 0.26
N TYR A 61 4.81 -1.05 -0.63
CA TYR A 61 5.83 -2.09 -0.49
C TYR A 61 6.88 -1.91 -1.59
N ASP A 62 8.09 -1.48 -1.21
CA ASP A 62 9.14 -1.15 -2.17
C ASP A 62 10.52 -1.64 -1.68
N THR A 63 11.00 -2.73 -2.30
CA THR A 63 12.32 -3.30 -1.95
C THR A 63 13.51 -2.45 -2.44
N VAL A 64 13.27 -1.42 -3.25
CA VAL A 64 14.30 -0.52 -3.77
C VAL A 64 14.51 0.64 -2.81
N SER A 65 13.42 1.30 -2.40
CA SER A 65 13.52 2.44 -1.50
C SER A 65 13.56 2.07 -0.02
N ASN A 66 12.93 0.97 0.41
CA ASN A 66 12.93 0.55 1.83
C ASN A 66 14.24 -0.20 2.15
N PRO A 67 15.19 0.41 2.89
CA PRO A 67 16.50 -0.18 3.13
C PRO A 67 16.46 -1.31 4.17
N MET A 68 15.34 -1.48 4.90
CA MET A 68 15.11 -2.67 5.72
C MET A 68 14.96 -3.91 4.83
N LEU A 69 14.43 -3.74 3.61
CA LEU A 69 14.23 -4.85 2.70
C LEU A 69 15.52 -5.20 1.94
N SER A 70 15.67 -6.48 1.63
CA SER A 70 16.75 -6.94 0.75
C SER A 70 16.25 -8.06 -0.12
N CYS A 71 16.11 -7.74 -1.41
CA CYS A 71 15.69 -8.66 -2.46
C CYS A 71 16.76 -8.73 -3.56
N ASN A 72 16.68 -9.75 -4.42
CA ASN A 72 17.59 -9.90 -5.56
C ASN A 72 17.10 -9.16 -6.81
N ARG A 73 15.80 -8.85 -6.86
CA ARG A 73 15.14 -8.09 -7.91
C ARG A 73 14.22 -7.06 -7.26
N PRO A 74 14.03 -5.89 -7.89
CA PRO A 74 13.02 -4.94 -7.45
C PRO A 74 11.63 -5.59 -7.39
N LEU A 75 10.97 -5.46 -6.25
CA LEU A 75 9.55 -5.71 -6.07
C LEU A 75 8.94 -4.44 -5.50
N GLN A 76 8.07 -3.82 -6.29
CA GLN A 76 7.48 -2.51 -6.00
C GLN A 76 5.99 -2.61 -6.26
N LYS A 77 5.19 -2.46 -5.20
CA LYS A 77 3.75 -2.72 -5.22
C LYS A 77 3.01 -1.68 -4.38
N ARG A 78 1.82 -1.32 -4.85
CA ARG A 78 0.88 -0.44 -4.14
C ARG A 78 -0.21 -1.30 -3.50
N LEU A 79 0.17 -1.93 -2.39
CA LEU A 79 -0.66 -2.92 -1.70
C LEU A 79 -1.64 -2.23 -0.76
N ASP A 80 -1.17 -1.22 -0.04
CA ASP A 80 -1.96 -0.41 0.89
C ASP A 80 -2.70 0.69 0.13
N ARG A 81 -4.01 0.80 0.35
CA ARG A 81 -4.87 1.73 -0.38
C ARG A 81 -5.90 2.39 0.52
N PHE A 82 -6.38 3.55 0.06
CA PHE A 82 -7.56 4.24 0.57
C PHE A 82 -8.57 4.33 -0.57
N ILE A 83 -9.66 3.57 -0.47
CA ILE A 83 -10.78 3.62 -1.40
C ILE A 83 -11.92 4.37 -0.71
N CYS A 84 -12.40 5.45 -1.32
CA CYS A 84 -13.29 6.40 -0.66
C CYS A 84 -14.57 6.62 -1.46
N ASN A 85 -15.68 6.81 -0.76
CA ASN A 85 -16.91 7.42 -1.27
C ASN A 85 -17.29 8.51 -0.28
N LEU A 86 -17.23 9.78 -0.67
CA LEU A 86 -17.40 10.89 0.26
C LEU A 86 -18.42 11.89 -0.32
N CYS A 87 -19.61 11.93 0.28
CA CYS A 87 -20.66 12.89 -0.09
C CYS A 87 -20.50 14.23 0.64
N ASP A 88 -20.12 14.21 1.92
CA ASP A 88 -20.05 15.41 2.78
C ASP A 88 -18.60 15.89 3.02
N PHE A 89 -17.62 15.09 2.56
CA PHE A 89 -16.20 15.35 2.74
C PHE A 89 -15.49 15.36 1.39
N LYS A 90 -14.34 16.00 1.34
CA LYS A 90 -13.42 15.96 0.20
C LYS A 90 -12.03 15.50 0.62
N LEU A 91 -11.36 14.82 -0.29
CA LEU A 91 -9.95 14.49 -0.14
C LEU A 91 -9.13 15.78 -0.11
N SER A 92 -8.20 15.89 0.84
CA SER A 92 -7.36 17.09 0.98
C SER A 92 -5.87 16.81 0.82
N ALA A 93 -5.39 15.68 1.35
CA ALA A 93 -4.01 15.25 1.14
C ALA A 93 -3.85 13.76 1.40
N ILE A 94 -2.82 13.19 0.77
CA ILE A 94 -2.31 11.86 1.08
C ILE A 94 -0.79 11.92 1.12
N ASN A 95 -0.21 11.31 2.16
CA ASN A 95 1.22 11.28 2.40
C ASN A 95 1.69 9.88 2.75
N MET A 96 2.85 9.49 2.22
CA MET A 96 3.56 8.30 2.65
C MET A 96 4.37 8.60 3.92
N ILE A 97 4.33 7.69 4.89
CA ILE A 97 4.97 7.84 6.20
C ILE A 97 5.78 6.59 6.58
N GLY A 98 6.65 6.73 7.58
CA GLY A 98 7.50 5.62 8.04
C GLY A 98 8.66 5.31 7.10
N MET A 99 9.10 6.30 6.32
CA MET A 99 10.21 6.16 5.35
C MET A 99 11.59 6.27 6.00
N GLU A 100 11.66 6.73 7.24
CA GLU A 100 12.91 6.92 7.96
C GLU A 100 13.25 5.72 8.84
N ALA A 101 14.53 5.34 8.85
CA ALA A 101 15.04 4.32 9.74
C ALA A 101 14.94 4.76 11.20
N ILE A 102 14.65 3.80 12.08
CA ILE A 102 14.68 3.99 13.53
C ILE A 102 16.15 4.18 13.94
N PRO A 103 16.53 5.34 14.51
CA PRO A 103 17.92 5.64 14.84
C PRO A 103 18.54 4.62 15.79
N GLY A 104 19.73 4.14 15.45
CA GLY A 104 20.50 3.20 16.28
C GLY A 104 20.00 1.75 16.24
N VAL A 105 18.97 1.43 15.46
CA VAL A 105 18.41 0.07 15.38
C VAL A 105 18.77 -0.57 14.04
N SER A 106 19.38 -1.75 14.11
CA SER A 106 19.73 -2.55 12.94
C SER A 106 19.56 -4.03 13.23
N TYR A 107 19.45 -4.83 12.18
CA TYR A 107 19.34 -6.27 12.28
C TYR A 107 20.26 -6.97 11.26
N MET A 108 20.66 -8.19 11.59
CA MET A 108 21.48 -9.02 10.70
C MET A 108 20.58 -9.88 9.82
N LYS A 109 20.73 -9.76 8.50
CA LYS A 109 20.08 -10.61 7.50
C LYS A 109 21.11 -11.46 6.78
N GLU A 110 20.88 -12.77 6.74
CA GLU A 110 21.63 -13.66 5.89
C GLU A 110 21.08 -13.63 4.47
N LYS A 111 21.93 -13.27 3.50
CA LYS A 111 21.59 -13.25 2.07
C LYS A 111 22.46 -14.25 1.32
N ARG A 112 21.82 -15.20 0.66
CA ARG A 112 22.50 -16.13 -0.23
C ARG A 112 22.72 -15.47 -1.59
N VAL A 113 23.98 -15.27 -1.95
CA VAL A 113 24.37 -14.76 -3.26
C VAL A 113 25.20 -15.84 -3.95
N ARG A 114 24.63 -16.45 -4.99
CA ARG A 114 25.18 -17.66 -5.65
C ARG A 114 25.35 -18.80 -4.63
N LYS A 115 26.58 -19.31 -4.46
CA LYS A 115 26.92 -20.40 -3.52
C LYS A 115 27.45 -19.91 -2.16
N ARG A 116 27.47 -18.59 -1.89
CA ARG A 116 27.99 -18.03 -0.63
C ARG A 116 26.87 -17.34 0.17
N VAL A 117 26.89 -17.50 1.49
CA VAL A 117 26.05 -16.75 2.42
C VAL A 117 26.82 -15.50 2.83
N ARG A 118 26.18 -14.33 2.70
CA ARG A 118 26.69 -13.05 3.20
C ARG A 118 25.79 -12.58 4.33
N LYS A 119 26.39 -12.07 5.41
CA LYS A 119 25.66 -11.40 6.49
C LYS A 119 25.61 -9.91 6.19
N LEU A 120 24.42 -9.33 6.16
CA LEU A 120 24.18 -7.91 5.93
C LEU A 120 23.62 -7.31 7.21
N MET A 121 24.17 -6.19 7.66
CA MET A 121 23.55 -5.35 8.69
C MET A 121 22.64 -4.35 7.98
N LEU A 122 21.33 -4.43 8.22
CA LEU A 122 20.32 -3.57 7.61
C LEU A 122 19.67 -2.70 8.69
N PRO A 123 19.29 -1.46 8.37
CA PRO A 123 18.52 -0.62 9.30
C PRO A 123 17.15 -1.24 9.56
N VAL A 124 16.55 -0.88 10.69
CA VAL A 124 15.14 -1.18 10.98
C VAL A 124 14.32 0.08 10.72
N LEU A 125 13.35 -0.01 9.82
CA LEU A 125 12.28 0.97 9.64
C LEU A 125 11.06 0.60 10.52
N PRO A 126 10.03 1.45 10.62
CA PRO A 126 8.80 1.11 11.33
C PRO A 126 8.11 -0.17 10.83
N SER A 127 8.19 -0.46 9.53
CA SER A 127 7.64 -1.66 8.89
C SER A 127 8.36 -1.93 7.55
N ASP A 128 8.16 -3.12 7.00
CA ASP A 128 8.48 -3.45 5.61
C ASP A 128 7.56 -2.75 4.60
N HIS A 129 6.38 -2.30 5.04
CA HIS A 129 5.52 -1.39 4.29
C HIS A 129 5.72 0.05 4.78
N TYR A 130 5.58 1.01 3.87
CA TYR A 130 5.33 2.40 4.22
C TYR A 130 3.87 2.63 4.51
N GLY A 131 3.59 3.41 5.55
CA GLY A 131 2.23 3.78 5.90
C GLY A 131 1.68 4.86 4.96
N LEU A 132 0.35 4.94 4.90
CA LEU A 132 -0.36 6.03 4.22
C LEU A 132 -1.16 6.84 5.23
N LEU A 133 -1.02 8.17 5.17
CA LEU A 133 -1.79 9.12 5.96
C LEU A 133 -2.74 9.88 5.03
N LEU A 134 -4.04 9.61 5.14
CA LEU A 134 -5.09 10.32 4.42
C LEU A 134 -5.64 11.48 5.27
N LYS A 135 -5.83 12.64 4.64
CA LYS A 135 -6.57 13.77 5.20
C LYS A 135 -7.82 14.03 4.38
N VAL A 136 -8.92 14.22 5.08
CA VAL A 136 -10.23 14.59 4.54
C VAL A 136 -10.73 15.84 5.25
N ASN A 137 -11.40 16.71 4.52
CA ASN A 137 -12.00 17.93 5.05
C ASN A 137 -13.50 17.92 4.79
N ILE A 138 -14.26 18.65 5.61
CA ILE A 138 -15.66 18.96 5.27
C ILE A 138 -15.67 19.71 3.93
N GLN A 139 -16.63 19.39 3.06
CA GLN A 139 -16.74 19.98 1.73
C GLN A 139 -16.95 21.50 1.77
#